data_AF-A0A9P7N0T5-F1
#
_entry.id   AF-A0A9P7N0T5-F1
#
_cell.length_a   1.000
_cell.length_b   1.000
_cell.length_c   1.000
_cell.angle_alpha   90.00
_cell.angle_beta   90.00
_cell.angle_gamma   90.00
#
_symmetry.space_group_name_H-M   'P 1'
#
loop_
_entity.id
_entity.type
_entity.pdbx_description
1 polymer ?
#
loop_
_entity_poly.entity_id
_entity_poly.type
_entity_poly.pdbx_seq_one_letter_code
_entity_poly.pdbx_strand_id
1 'polypeptide(L)'
;MAQAMKHKKFNKIMVSRVYFGNWLRDYSQAIDVGTVKAVSAEAIRLLLCVLGFLTFGYGSGEFEVTADRLGCYRPEDHIDNPKNYADNQDARQYDGRLRGPIDEERELAIDPQSGMKNYIANDGAGIMTSSKHVRDLFTRCVELGRSYKNNGRKEDLYESLRLLGTGLHCLEDFLAHSNYCELALIEMGEKDVFPHVGSETRMRLEGANGDVYPIVTGTFGGVDFLHSVVGEVSDKMTQNEIEELEGTLQDSKNSDTSVLRELLDKIPDSLFGGKNQKNRIDEIQSNAASSQVQNMSVSPRDPEEFTVYVQQVYQQIMPAIQFHDEIMKSITSAVENIPVLPKVIEQLEEQLSRFVFSIMAPVVVPLIGQVKNELATGSGEVIKSSENEQHVVFENNRSTDPTHSMLSKDHFSN
;
A
#
# COMPACT_ATOMS: atom_id res chain seq x y z
N MET A 1 -16.06 -11.38 13.69
CA MET A 1 -14.87 -10.83 14.39
C MET A 1 -15.17 -10.38 15.82
N ALA A 2 -16.09 -9.46 16.11
CA ALA A 2 -16.34 -8.95 17.47
C ALA A 2 -16.45 -10.03 18.58
N GLN A 3 -17.18 -11.13 18.33
CA GLN A 3 -17.26 -12.25 19.29
C GLN A 3 -15.93 -12.99 19.49
N ALA A 4 -15.10 -13.12 18.46
CA ALA A 4 -13.79 -13.79 18.54
C ALA A 4 -12.79 -12.95 19.33
N MET A 5 -12.87 -11.62 19.18
CA MET A 5 -11.91 -10.69 19.76
C MET A 5 -12.15 -10.40 21.25
N LYS A 6 -13.28 -10.86 21.81
CA LYS A 6 -13.71 -10.56 23.19
C LYS A 6 -13.75 -9.06 23.54
N HIS A 7 -13.65 -8.19 22.53
CA HIS A 7 -13.76 -6.75 22.65
C HIS A 7 -15.04 -6.27 21.98
N LYS A 8 -15.71 -5.28 22.60
CA LYS A 8 -16.90 -4.64 22.02
C LYS A 8 -16.57 -3.65 20.90
N LYS A 9 -15.32 -3.20 20.80
CA LYS A 9 -14.84 -2.18 19.85
C LYS A 9 -13.42 -2.50 19.38
N PHE A 10 -13.03 -1.95 18.24
CA PHE A 10 -11.65 -1.99 17.77
C PHE A 10 -10.79 -1.04 18.60
N ASN A 11 -9.61 -1.49 19.03
CA ASN A 11 -8.61 -0.62 19.64
C ASN A 11 -7.70 0.00 18.57
N LYS A 12 -6.86 0.97 18.95
CA LYS A 12 -6.00 1.73 18.02
C LYS A 12 -5.14 0.81 17.13
N ILE A 13 -4.51 -0.22 17.71
CA ILE A 13 -3.65 -1.12 16.94
C ILE A 13 -4.45 -2.02 15.98
N MET A 14 -5.68 -2.39 16.32
CA MET A 14 -6.55 -3.12 15.39
C MET A 14 -6.98 -2.26 14.21
N VAL A 15 -7.35 -1.00 14.46
CA VAL A 15 -7.66 -0.05 13.37
C VAL A 15 -6.43 0.13 12.48
N SER A 16 -5.23 0.27 13.08
CA SER A 16 -3.97 0.35 12.35
C SER A 16 -3.71 -0.88 11.45
N ARG A 17 -4.01 -2.11 11.91
CA ARG A 17 -3.90 -3.32 11.07
C ARG A 17 -4.89 -3.35 9.91
N VAL A 18 -6.11 -2.85 10.12
CA VAL A 18 -7.09 -2.70 9.03
C VAL A 18 -6.58 -1.66 8.05
N TYR A 19 -6.16 -0.49 8.53
CA TYR A 19 -5.64 0.57 7.67
C TYR A 19 -4.39 0.11 6.90
N PHE A 20 -3.49 -0.68 7.49
CA PHE A 20 -2.33 -1.25 6.80
C PHE A 20 -2.75 -2.10 5.59
N GLY A 21 -3.83 -2.87 5.69
CA GLY A 21 -4.34 -3.65 4.57
C GLY A 21 -4.90 -2.81 3.43
N ASN A 22 -5.50 -1.66 3.75
CA ASN A 22 -6.00 -0.67 2.79
C ASN A 22 -4.81 0.08 2.14
N TRP A 23 -3.92 0.62 2.96
CA TRP A 23 -2.66 1.26 2.56
C TRP A 23 -1.85 0.38 1.60
N LEU A 24 -1.73 -0.92 1.85
CA LEU A 24 -1.03 -1.82 0.92
C LEU A 24 -1.64 -1.85 -0.49
N ARG A 25 -2.95 -1.62 -0.64
CA ARG A 25 -3.62 -1.53 -1.95
C ARG A 25 -3.27 -0.23 -2.65
N ASP A 26 -3.33 0.91 -1.95
CA ASP A 26 -2.86 2.20 -2.46
C ASP A 26 -1.49 2.04 -3.12
N TYR A 27 -0.51 1.52 -2.36
CA TYR A 27 0.88 1.42 -2.81
C TYR A 27 1.19 0.21 -3.71
N SER A 28 0.28 -0.75 -3.85
CA SER A 28 0.48 -1.84 -4.81
C SER A 28 0.48 -1.35 -6.26
N GLN A 29 -0.14 -0.19 -6.50
CA GLN A 29 -0.08 0.55 -7.76
C GLN A 29 1.35 0.92 -8.18
N ALA A 30 2.31 0.99 -7.24
CA ALA A 30 3.73 1.20 -7.58
C ALA A 30 4.37 -0.04 -8.23
N ILE A 31 3.74 -1.21 -8.11
CA ILE A 31 4.19 -2.43 -8.78
C ILE A 31 3.31 -2.61 -10.02
N ASP A 32 3.46 -1.70 -10.98
CA ASP A 32 2.78 -1.69 -12.28
C ASP A 32 3.78 -1.68 -13.44
N VAL A 33 3.29 -1.88 -14.68
CA VAL A 33 4.13 -1.91 -15.89
C VAL A 33 4.99 -0.66 -16.08
N GLY A 34 4.42 0.54 -15.87
CA GLY A 34 5.13 1.81 -15.98
C GLY A 34 6.35 1.86 -15.07
N THR A 35 6.22 1.25 -13.89
CA THR A 35 7.28 1.20 -12.89
C THR A 35 8.25 0.03 -13.08
N VAL A 36 7.73 -1.20 -13.21
CA VAL A 36 8.57 -2.42 -13.21
C VAL A 36 9.43 -2.58 -14.47
N LYS A 37 9.16 -1.77 -15.51
CA LYS A 37 10.04 -1.59 -16.67
C LYS A 37 11.38 -0.94 -16.32
N ALA A 38 11.38 -0.05 -15.32
CA ALA A 38 12.54 0.77 -14.97
C ALA A 38 13.19 0.34 -13.64
N VAL A 39 12.38 -0.14 -12.68
CA VAL A 39 12.81 -0.43 -11.31
C VAL A 39 12.25 -1.77 -10.87
N SER A 40 13.07 -2.63 -10.25
CA SER A 40 12.58 -3.95 -9.81
C SER A 40 11.51 -3.84 -8.72
N ALA A 41 10.54 -4.77 -8.73
CA ALA A 41 9.47 -4.85 -7.74
C ALA A 41 10.01 -4.93 -6.30
N GLU A 42 11.15 -5.60 -6.11
CA GLU A 42 11.81 -5.72 -4.81
C GLU A 42 12.35 -4.38 -4.31
N ALA A 43 12.90 -3.54 -5.19
CA ALA A 43 13.42 -2.22 -4.81
C ALA A 43 12.29 -1.32 -4.31
N ILE A 44 11.16 -1.32 -5.02
CA ILE A 44 9.97 -0.57 -4.65
C ILE A 44 9.41 -1.10 -3.32
N ARG A 45 9.33 -2.43 -3.18
CA ARG A 45 8.89 -3.06 -1.94
C ARG A 45 9.77 -2.65 -0.77
N LEU A 46 11.09 -2.58 -0.93
CA LEU A 46 12.01 -2.09 0.11
C LEU A 46 11.70 -0.64 0.49
N LEU A 47 11.48 0.26 -0.47
CA LEU A 47 11.07 1.64 -0.18
C LEU A 47 9.75 1.68 0.60
N LEU A 48 8.79 0.84 0.23
CA LEU A 48 7.51 0.71 0.92
C LEU A 48 7.63 0.07 2.30
N CYS A 49 8.59 -0.83 2.54
CA CYS A 49 8.89 -1.32 3.88
C CYS A 49 9.30 -0.17 4.80
N VAL A 50 10.15 0.73 4.29
CA VAL A 50 10.61 1.91 5.06
C VAL A 50 9.47 2.91 5.26
N LEU A 51 8.68 3.18 4.21
CA LEU A 51 7.51 4.05 4.30
C LEU A 51 6.47 3.50 5.29
N GLY A 52 6.25 2.18 5.27
CA GLY A 52 5.37 1.48 6.19
C GLY A 52 5.85 1.63 7.62
N PHE A 53 7.14 1.42 7.88
CA PHE A 53 7.71 1.65 9.21
C PHE A 53 7.49 3.09 9.70
N LEU A 54 7.78 4.09 8.87
CA LEU A 54 7.57 5.51 9.16
C LEU A 54 6.10 5.87 9.40
N THR A 55 5.17 5.20 8.71
CA THR A 55 3.74 5.50 8.76
C THR A 55 3.04 4.83 9.94
N PHE A 56 3.41 3.59 10.23
CA PHE A 56 2.72 2.76 11.24
C PHE A 56 3.47 2.69 12.57
N GLY A 57 4.74 3.11 12.62
CA GLY A 57 5.64 2.89 13.75
C GLY A 57 5.99 1.41 13.96
N TYR A 58 5.70 0.56 12.99
CA TYR A 58 5.99 -0.88 12.98
C TYR A 58 6.28 -1.30 11.55
N GLY A 59 7.21 -2.24 11.35
CA GLY A 59 7.62 -2.68 10.03
C GLY A 59 7.85 -4.19 9.90
N SER A 60 7.58 -4.95 10.96
CA SER A 60 7.76 -6.41 11.03
C SER A 60 6.50 -7.14 11.48
N GLY A 61 6.47 -8.46 11.26
CA GLY A 61 5.36 -9.30 11.69
C GLY A 61 4.08 -8.94 10.95
N GLU A 62 3.06 -8.42 11.65
CA GLU A 62 1.79 -8.04 11.01
C GLU A 62 1.87 -6.77 10.12
N PHE A 63 2.90 -5.93 10.30
CA PHE A 63 3.12 -4.70 9.51
C PHE A 63 4.23 -4.89 8.46
N GLU A 64 4.74 -6.11 8.31
CA GLU A 64 5.76 -6.41 7.30
C GLU A 64 5.17 -6.36 5.89
N VAL A 65 5.80 -5.56 5.02
CA VAL A 65 5.46 -5.43 3.60
C VAL A 65 6.13 -6.55 2.82
N THR A 66 5.48 -7.71 2.80
CA THR A 66 5.92 -8.88 2.03
C THR A 66 5.43 -8.79 0.58
N ALA A 67 6.10 -9.51 -0.33
CA ALA A 67 5.69 -9.57 -1.74
C ALA A 67 4.24 -10.06 -1.92
N ASP A 68 3.79 -10.99 -1.09
CA ASP A 68 2.42 -11.52 -1.12
C ASP A 68 1.37 -10.53 -0.58
N ARG A 69 1.72 -9.76 0.46
CA ARG A 69 0.81 -8.77 1.04
C ARG A 69 0.69 -7.50 0.20
N LEU A 70 1.81 -7.06 -0.37
CA LEU A 70 1.86 -5.93 -1.29
C LEU A 70 1.30 -6.30 -2.67
N GLY A 71 1.51 -7.52 -3.16
CA GLY A 71 1.04 -7.94 -4.47
C GLY A 71 1.60 -7.05 -5.59
N CYS A 72 0.76 -6.80 -6.60
CA CYS A 72 1.02 -5.87 -7.68
C CYS A 72 -0.25 -5.04 -7.97
N TYR A 73 -0.17 -4.10 -8.90
CA TYR A 73 -1.35 -3.40 -9.40
C TYR A 73 -2.38 -4.40 -9.94
N ARG A 74 -3.65 -4.19 -9.58
CA ARG A 74 -4.80 -4.97 -10.05
C ARG A 74 -6.00 -4.04 -10.25
N PRO A 75 -6.61 -3.97 -11.45
CA PRO A 75 -7.81 -3.17 -11.65
C PRO A 75 -8.94 -3.54 -10.68
N GLU A 76 -9.07 -4.81 -10.32
CA GLU A 76 -10.10 -5.28 -9.39
C GLU A 76 -9.92 -4.77 -7.94
N ASP A 77 -8.71 -4.38 -7.52
CA ASP A 77 -8.48 -3.75 -6.22
C ASP A 77 -9.02 -2.31 -6.19
N HIS A 78 -9.05 -1.63 -7.34
CA HIS A 78 -9.39 -0.20 -7.49
C HIS A 78 -10.68 0.07 -8.26
N ILE A 79 -11.32 -0.99 -8.77
CA ILE A 79 -12.45 -0.93 -9.71
C ILE A 79 -12.10 -0.10 -10.96
N ASP A 80 -10.82 -0.08 -11.32
CA ASP A 80 -10.39 0.62 -12.52
C ASP A 80 -10.96 -0.08 -13.76
N ASN A 81 -11.33 0.74 -14.74
CA ASN A 81 -11.60 0.30 -16.09
C ASN A 81 -10.31 -0.29 -16.69
N PRO A 82 -10.27 -1.60 -17.00
CA PRO A 82 -9.06 -2.26 -17.46
C PRO A 82 -8.73 -1.97 -18.93
N LYS A 83 -9.57 -1.21 -19.63
CA LYS A 83 -9.38 -0.83 -21.03
C LYS A 83 -8.01 -0.17 -21.23
N ASN A 84 -7.30 -0.58 -22.28
CA ASN A 84 -5.99 -0.04 -22.67
C ASN A 84 -4.88 -0.22 -21.63
N TYR A 85 -5.08 -1.01 -20.56
CA TYR A 85 -4.03 -1.26 -19.59
C TYR A 85 -2.79 -1.85 -20.27
N ALA A 86 -1.62 -1.26 -19.97
CA ALA A 86 -0.33 -1.62 -20.57
C ALA A 86 -0.32 -1.56 -22.12
N ASP A 87 -1.04 -0.62 -22.72
CA ASP A 87 -1.20 -0.48 -24.17
C ASP A 87 -1.73 -1.77 -24.83
N ASN A 88 -2.58 -2.51 -24.10
CA ASN A 88 -3.10 -3.83 -24.47
C ASN A 88 -2.04 -4.91 -24.70
N GLN A 89 -0.79 -4.67 -24.27
CA GLN A 89 0.25 -5.70 -24.23
C GLN A 89 0.07 -6.59 -23.00
N ASP A 90 0.61 -7.81 -23.06
CA ASP A 90 0.55 -8.72 -21.92
C ASP A 90 1.49 -8.25 -20.80
N ALA A 91 0.96 -7.59 -19.77
CA ALA A 91 1.74 -7.06 -18.65
C ALA A 91 2.48 -8.15 -17.86
N ARG A 92 2.04 -9.42 -17.96
CA ARG A 92 2.66 -10.57 -17.28
C ARG A 92 4.10 -10.84 -17.72
N GLN A 93 4.51 -10.29 -18.86
CA GLN A 93 5.90 -10.33 -19.31
C GLN A 93 6.85 -9.55 -18.40
N TYR A 94 6.33 -8.55 -17.67
CA TYR A 94 7.12 -7.71 -16.75
C TYR A 94 7.04 -8.20 -15.30
N ASP A 95 5.85 -8.61 -14.85
CA ASP A 95 5.66 -9.33 -13.59
C ASP A 95 4.47 -10.30 -13.76
N GLY A 96 4.69 -11.60 -13.53
CA GLY A 96 3.70 -12.65 -13.79
C GLY A 96 2.39 -12.54 -12.99
N ARG A 97 2.34 -11.68 -11.97
CA ARG A 97 1.15 -11.40 -11.15
C ARG A 97 0.25 -10.31 -11.75
N LEU A 98 0.78 -9.50 -12.67
CA LEU A 98 0.02 -8.44 -13.34
C LEU A 98 -1.09 -8.99 -14.23
N ARG A 99 -2.06 -8.14 -14.58
CA ARG A 99 -3.20 -8.53 -15.40
C ARG A 99 -2.78 -8.80 -16.85
N GLY A 100 -3.27 -9.88 -17.43
CA GLY A 100 -3.14 -10.13 -18.88
C GLY A 100 -4.12 -9.29 -19.71
N PRO A 101 -4.09 -9.44 -21.05
CA PRO A 101 -5.05 -8.79 -21.93
C PRO A 101 -6.50 -9.20 -21.61
N ILE A 102 -7.43 -8.28 -21.84
CA ILE A 102 -8.87 -8.47 -21.57
C ILE A 102 -9.66 -8.82 -22.82
N ASP A 103 -10.80 -9.50 -22.64
CA ASP A 103 -11.85 -9.61 -23.67
C ASP A 103 -12.73 -8.36 -23.61
N GLU A 104 -12.43 -7.33 -24.41
CA GLU A 104 -13.12 -6.04 -24.33
C GLU A 104 -14.64 -6.15 -24.49
N GLU A 105 -15.11 -6.95 -25.45
CA GLU A 105 -16.56 -7.12 -25.69
C GLU A 105 -17.27 -7.70 -24.47
N ARG A 106 -16.60 -8.62 -23.77
CA ARG A 106 -17.16 -9.26 -22.58
C ARG A 106 -16.98 -8.42 -21.33
N GLU A 107 -15.78 -7.92 -21.07
CA GLU A 107 -15.43 -7.29 -19.81
C GLU A 107 -15.96 -5.86 -19.71
N LEU A 108 -15.96 -5.12 -20.82
CA LEU A 108 -16.42 -3.73 -20.89
C LEU A 108 -17.92 -3.61 -21.24
N ALA A 109 -18.61 -4.70 -21.55
CA ALA A 109 -20.06 -4.65 -21.72
C ALA A 109 -20.77 -4.22 -20.44
N ILE A 110 -21.88 -3.50 -20.61
CA ILE A 110 -22.79 -3.16 -19.50
C ILE A 110 -23.66 -4.37 -19.22
N ASP A 111 -23.72 -4.78 -17.96
CA ASP A 111 -24.68 -5.76 -17.49
C ASP A 111 -26.09 -5.14 -17.47
N PRO A 112 -27.06 -5.66 -18.24
CA PRO A 112 -28.41 -5.11 -18.28
C PRO A 112 -29.19 -5.28 -16.97
N GLN A 113 -28.74 -6.12 -16.04
CA GLN A 113 -29.40 -6.29 -14.74
C GLN A 113 -29.00 -5.21 -13.74
N SER A 114 -27.70 -4.86 -13.71
CA SER A 114 -27.16 -3.92 -12.73
C SER A 114 -26.86 -2.51 -13.28
N GLY A 115 -26.73 -2.36 -14.60
CA GLY A 115 -26.25 -1.13 -15.22
C GLY A 115 -24.76 -0.85 -14.99
N MET A 116 -24.04 -1.77 -14.37
CA MET A 116 -22.59 -1.71 -14.17
C MET A 116 -21.85 -2.40 -15.31
N LYS A 117 -20.58 -2.06 -15.48
CA LYS A 117 -19.67 -2.82 -16.35
C LYS A 117 -19.47 -4.23 -15.81
N ASN A 118 -19.30 -5.20 -16.71
CA ASN A 118 -19.15 -6.61 -16.32
C ASN A 118 -17.96 -6.84 -15.37
N TYR A 119 -16.84 -6.15 -15.58
CA TYR A 119 -15.67 -6.24 -14.69
C TYR A 119 -15.93 -5.75 -13.25
N ILE A 120 -17.00 -5.00 -12.99
CA ILE A 120 -17.32 -4.49 -11.65
C ILE A 120 -17.96 -5.60 -10.81
N ALA A 121 -19.10 -6.14 -11.26
CA ALA A 121 -19.92 -7.02 -10.41
C ALA A 121 -20.65 -8.17 -11.13
N ASN A 122 -20.37 -8.44 -12.40
CA ASN A 122 -21.02 -9.55 -13.11
C ASN A 122 -20.29 -10.88 -12.90
N ASP A 123 -20.51 -11.51 -11.75
CA ASP A 123 -19.91 -12.81 -11.39
C ASP A 123 -20.31 -13.95 -12.36
N GLY A 124 -21.38 -13.76 -13.15
CA GLY A 124 -21.84 -14.70 -14.18
C GLY A 124 -21.08 -14.62 -15.51
N ALA A 125 -20.28 -13.57 -15.74
CA ALA A 125 -19.55 -13.37 -17.00
C ALA A 125 -18.31 -14.29 -17.16
N GLY A 126 -17.95 -15.05 -16.12
CA GLY A 126 -16.82 -16.00 -16.16
C GLY A 126 -15.44 -15.31 -16.17
N ILE A 127 -15.38 -14.06 -15.69
CA ILE A 127 -14.16 -13.24 -15.59
C ILE A 127 -13.80 -12.98 -14.12
N MET A 128 -12.65 -12.36 -13.88
CA MET A 128 -12.36 -11.77 -12.56
C MET A 128 -13.06 -10.41 -12.48
N THR A 129 -13.95 -10.24 -11.50
CA THR A 129 -14.64 -8.99 -11.21
C THR A 129 -14.16 -8.41 -9.88
N SER A 130 -14.30 -7.09 -9.68
CA SER A 130 -14.05 -6.46 -8.38
C SER A 130 -14.93 -7.09 -7.28
N SER A 131 -16.20 -7.36 -7.57
CA SER A 131 -17.12 -7.95 -6.58
C SER A 131 -16.72 -9.38 -6.18
N LYS A 132 -16.24 -10.19 -7.13
CA LYS A 132 -15.69 -11.51 -6.85
C LYS A 132 -14.42 -11.41 -6.02
N HIS A 133 -13.53 -10.48 -6.38
CA HIS A 133 -12.29 -10.25 -5.64
C HIS A 133 -12.55 -9.88 -4.17
N VAL A 134 -13.41 -8.89 -3.93
CA VAL A 134 -13.83 -8.47 -2.59
C VAL A 134 -14.51 -9.61 -1.83
N ARG A 135 -15.35 -10.42 -2.50
CA ARG A 135 -15.99 -11.59 -1.90
C ARG A 135 -14.96 -12.62 -1.43
N ASP A 136 -13.94 -12.90 -2.23
CA ASP A 136 -12.87 -13.84 -1.89
C ASP A 136 -12.05 -13.32 -0.69
N LEU A 137 -11.70 -12.02 -0.69
CA LEU A 137 -11.00 -11.36 0.41
C LEU A 137 -11.80 -11.43 1.72
N PHE A 138 -13.08 -11.08 1.71
CA PHE A 138 -13.92 -11.14 2.91
C PHE A 138 -14.20 -12.57 3.36
N THR A 139 -14.32 -13.51 2.43
CA THR A 139 -14.43 -14.94 2.77
C THR A 139 -13.19 -15.38 3.55
N ARG A 140 -11.99 -15.07 3.03
CA ARG A 140 -10.73 -15.41 3.70
C ARG A 140 -10.56 -14.68 5.03
N CYS A 141 -10.92 -13.40 5.09
CA CYS A 141 -10.95 -12.62 6.32
C CYS A 141 -11.82 -13.28 7.40
N VAL A 142 -13.03 -13.74 7.05
CA VAL A 142 -13.95 -14.41 7.97
C VAL A 142 -13.42 -15.78 8.39
N GLU A 143 -12.84 -16.55 7.47
CA GLU A 143 -12.19 -17.84 7.79
C GLU A 143 -11.10 -17.69 8.83
N LEU A 144 -10.17 -16.75 8.63
CA LEU A 144 -9.07 -16.50 9.56
C LEU A 144 -9.59 -15.97 10.91
N GLY A 145 -10.58 -15.09 10.91
CA GLY A 145 -11.22 -14.62 12.13
C GLY A 145 -11.93 -15.76 12.91
N ARG A 146 -12.47 -16.77 12.22
CA ARG A 146 -13.02 -17.99 12.84
C ARG A 146 -11.92 -18.93 13.32
N SER A 147 -10.83 -19.07 12.56
CA SER A 147 -9.64 -19.84 12.96
C SER A 147 -9.08 -19.32 14.27
N TYR A 148 -8.85 -18.01 14.38
CA TYR A 148 -8.42 -17.35 15.60
C TYR A 148 -9.34 -17.64 16.80
N LYS A 149 -10.67 -17.57 16.59
CA LYS A 149 -11.64 -17.87 17.65
C LYS A 149 -11.44 -19.27 18.24
N ASN A 150 -11.03 -20.23 17.42
CA ASN A 150 -10.90 -21.63 17.81
C ASN A 150 -9.52 -21.97 18.37
N ASN A 151 -8.44 -21.40 17.82
CA ASN A 151 -7.06 -21.78 18.14
C ASN A 151 -6.28 -20.73 18.94
N GLY A 152 -6.78 -19.49 19.06
CA GLY A 152 -6.11 -18.40 19.77
C GLY A 152 -4.85 -17.83 19.10
N ARG A 153 -4.51 -18.23 17.87
CA ARG A 153 -3.31 -17.77 17.14
C ARG A 153 -3.48 -16.34 16.65
N LYS A 154 -2.66 -15.42 17.19
CA LYS A 154 -2.80 -13.99 16.90
C LYS A 154 -2.50 -13.65 15.44
N GLU A 155 -1.68 -14.44 14.77
CA GLU A 155 -1.34 -14.30 13.36
C GLU A 155 -2.59 -14.42 12.48
N ASP A 156 -3.49 -15.37 12.79
CA ASP A 156 -4.77 -15.53 12.09
C ASP A 156 -5.64 -14.27 12.28
N LEU A 157 -5.66 -13.68 13.48
CA LEU A 157 -6.39 -12.45 13.73
C LEU A 157 -5.81 -11.26 12.96
N TYR A 158 -4.48 -11.12 12.97
CA TYR A 158 -3.81 -9.97 12.35
C TYR A 158 -3.99 -10.00 10.83
N GLU A 159 -3.84 -11.16 10.22
CA GLU A 159 -4.08 -11.33 8.78
C GLU A 159 -5.56 -11.17 8.42
N SER A 160 -6.48 -11.60 9.29
CA SER A 160 -7.92 -11.31 9.14
C SER A 160 -8.18 -9.80 9.10
N LEU A 161 -7.59 -9.02 10.01
CA LEU A 161 -7.75 -7.56 10.02
C LEU A 161 -7.11 -6.89 8.80
N ARG A 162 -5.93 -7.34 8.37
CA ARG A 162 -5.29 -6.83 7.14
C ARG A 162 -6.19 -7.07 5.92
N LEU A 163 -6.70 -8.29 5.74
CA LEU A 163 -7.60 -8.62 4.62
C LEU A 163 -8.93 -7.86 4.69
N LEU A 164 -9.42 -7.53 5.88
CA LEU A 164 -10.58 -6.65 6.03
C LEU A 164 -10.28 -5.28 5.39
N GLY A 165 -9.11 -4.70 5.69
CA GLY A 165 -8.65 -3.45 5.08
C GLY A 165 -8.51 -3.54 3.58
N THR A 166 -7.85 -4.59 3.09
CA THR A 166 -7.68 -4.86 1.65
C THR A 166 -9.02 -4.93 0.93
N GLY A 167 -10.02 -5.61 1.49
CA GLY A 167 -11.36 -5.69 0.88
C GLY A 167 -12.17 -4.40 0.99
N LEU A 168 -11.94 -3.59 2.02
CA LEU A 168 -12.61 -2.28 2.18
C LEU A 168 -12.11 -1.25 1.16
N HIS A 169 -10.82 -1.30 0.79
CA HIS A 169 -10.22 -0.38 -0.17
C HIS A 169 -11.01 -0.31 -1.48
N CYS A 170 -11.28 -1.47 -2.11
CA CYS A 170 -12.09 -1.53 -3.33
C CYS A 170 -13.50 -0.91 -3.15
N LEU A 171 -14.14 -1.09 -1.98
CA LEU A 171 -15.46 -0.51 -1.71
C LEU A 171 -15.40 1.01 -1.54
N GLU A 172 -14.31 1.54 -1.01
CA GLU A 172 -14.05 2.98 -0.89
C GLU A 172 -13.83 3.58 -2.30
N ASP A 173 -12.99 2.93 -3.10
CA ASP A 173 -12.72 3.32 -4.49
C ASP A 173 -13.98 3.27 -5.37
N PHE A 174 -14.95 2.39 -5.11
CA PHE A 174 -16.22 2.42 -5.84
C PHE A 174 -16.91 3.77 -5.77
N LEU A 175 -16.97 4.35 -4.57
CA LEU A 175 -17.67 5.61 -4.33
C LEU A 175 -16.83 6.81 -4.77
N ALA A 176 -15.50 6.67 -4.76
CA ALA A 176 -14.56 7.74 -5.12
C ALA A 176 -14.27 7.78 -6.62
N HIS A 177 -14.05 6.63 -7.27
CA HIS A 177 -13.51 6.50 -8.62
C HIS A 177 -14.55 6.08 -9.67
N SER A 178 -15.83 6.20 -9.35
CA SER A 178 -16.92 6.02 -10.31
C SER A 178 -17.78 7.29 -10.40
N ASN A 179 -18.64 7.34 -11.41
CA ASN A 179 -19.67 8.38 -11.52
C ASN A 179 -20.82 8.23 -10.50
N TYR A 180 -20.63 7.47 -9.41
CA TYR A 180 -21.68 7.19 -8.42
C TYR A 180 -22.28 8.48 -7.83
N CYS A 181 -21.44 9.46 -7.50
CA CYS A 181 -21.89 10.72 -6.91
C CYS A 181 -22.82 11.48 -7.87
N GLU A 182 -22.45 11.56 -9.15
CA GLU A 182 -23.21 12.20 -10.21
C GLU A 182 -24.57 11.51 -10.37
N LEU A 183 -24.57 10.17 -10.43
CA LEU A 183 -25.80 9.40 -10.59
C LEU A 183 -26.71 9.50 -9.36
N ALA A 184 -26.15 9.52 -8.16
CA ALA A 184 -26.91 9.70 -6.92
C ALA A 184 -27.60 11.07 -6.87
N LEU A 185 -26.91 12.14 -7.31
CA LEU A 185 -27.52 13.48 -7.39
C LEU A 185 -28.66 13.53 -8.42
N ILE A 186 -28.48 12.89 -9.58
CA ILE A 186 -29.53 12.76 -10.60
C ILE A 186 -30.74 12.00 -10.04
N GLU A 187 -30.51 10.90 -9.31
CA GLU A 187 -31.58 10.12 -8.67
C GLU A 187 -32.33 10.95 -7.61
N MET A 188 -31.63 11.83 -6.88
CA MET A 188 -32.21 12.77 -5.93
C MET A 188 -33.00 13.93 -6.60
N GLY A 189 -32.96 14.04 -7.93
CA GLY A 189 -33.73 15.00 -8.71
C GLY A 189 -32.98 16.26 -9.12
N GLU A 190 -31.67 16.31 -8.92
CA GLU A 190 -30.83 17.40 -9.45
C GLU A 190 -30.78 17.33 -10.99
N LYS A 191 -30.85 18.49 -11.65
CA LYS A 191 -31.09 18.57 -13.10
C LYS A 191 -29.87 18.92 -13.94
N ASP A 192 -28.90 19.61 -13.35
CA ASP A 192 -27.72 20.14 -14.04
C ASP A 192 -26.46 19.37 -13.63
N VAL A 193 -26.59 18.05 -13.54
CA VAL A 193 -25.50 17.13 -13.20
C VAL A 193 -25.04 16.39 -14.45
N PHE A 194 -23.75 16.45 -14.73
CA PHE A 194 -23.16 15.73 -15.84
C PHE A 194 -22.85 14.28 -15.39
N PRO A 195 -23.48 13.24 -15.97
CA PRO A 195 -23.33 11.85 -15.49
C PRO A 195 -21.99 11.22 -15.88
N HIS A 196 -21.11 11.99 -16.52
CA HIS A 196 -19.84 11.53 -17.10
C HIS A 196 -19.96 10.33 -18.05
N VAL A 197 -21.05 10.29 -18.82
CA VAL A 197 -21.31 9.34 -19.91
C VAL A 197 -22.06 10.05 -21.03
N GLY A 198 -22.14 9.42 -22.20
CA GLY A 198 -22.89 9.95 -23.34
C GLY A 198 -24.38 10.13 -23.04
N SER A 199 -24.99 11.21 -23.53
CA SER A 199 -26.41 11.53 -23.29
C SER A 199 -27.41 10.48 -23.81
N GLU A 200 -27.03 9.69 -24.82
CA GLU A 200 -27.83 8.62 -25.43
C GLU A 200 -27.56 7.23 -24.82
N THR A 201 -26.89 7.15 -23.67
CA THR A 201 -26.54 5.88 -23.00
C THR A 201 -27.55 5.41 -21.97
N ARG A 202 -28.64 6.16 -21.76
CA ARG A 202 -29.67 5.80 -20.80
C ARG A 202 -30.26 4.43 -21.11
N MET A 203 -30.50 3.66 -20.07
CA MET A 203 -31.03 2.31 -20.15
C MET A 203 -32.13 2.08 -19.12
N ARG A 204 -33.02 1.14 -19.40
CA ARG A 204 -34.02 0.68 -18.46
C ARG A 204 -33.42 -0.43 -17.60
N LEU A 205 -33.33 -0.21 -16.29
CA LEU A 205 -32.98 -1.24 -15.32
C LEU A 205 -34.23 -1.72 -14.59
N GLU A 206 -34.25 -3.02 -14.26
CA GLU A 206 -35.30 -3.59 -13.42
C GLU A 206 -35.26 -2.94 -12.03
N GLY A 207 -36.42 -2.51 -11.53
CA GLY A 207 -36.54 -1.83 -10.24
C GLY A 207 -36.27 -0.32 -10.26
N ALA A 208 -35.74 0.24 -11.35
CA ALA A 208 -35.56 1.69 -11.50
C ALA A 208 -36.88 2.38 -11.89
N ASN A 209 -37.15 3.55 -11.30
CA ASN A 209 -38.35 4.36 -11.58
C ASN A 209 -38.35 5.04 -12.97
N GLY A 210 -37.28 4.91 -13.74
CA GLY A 210 -37.07 5.57 -15.03
C GLY A 210 -35.88 4.98 -15.78
N ASP A 211 -35.52 5.62 -16.90
CA ASP A 211 -34.26 5.29 -17.57
C ASP A 211 -33.11 5.95 -16.78
N VAL A 212 -32.05 5.17 -16.54
CA VAL A 212 -30.88 5.57 -15.76
C VAL A 212 -29.62 5.50 -16.61
N TYR A 213 -28.56 6.18 -16.19
CA TYR A 213 -27.25 6.08 -16.83
C TYR A 213 -26.46 4.89 -16.26
N PRO A 214 -25.57 4.27 -17.04
CA PRO A 214 -24.69 3.21 -16.54
C PRO A 214 -23.62 3.76 -15.61
N ILE A 215 -23.10 2.89 -14.75
CA ILE A 215 -21.93 3.18 -13.92
C ILE A 215 -20.66 2.98 -14.76
N VAL A 216 -19.78 3.98 -14.68
CA VAL A 216 -18.44 3.94 -15.28
C VAL A 216 -17.40 4.32 -14.23
N THR A 217 -16.16 3.86 -14.41
CA THR A 217 -15.07 4.09 -13.47
C THR A 217 -13.85 4.72 -14.14
N GLY A 218 -12.93 5.22 -13.32
CA GLY A 218 -11.63 5.69 -13.77
C GLY A 218 -10.77 4.61 -14.39
N THR A 219 -9.79 5.00 -15.19
CA THR A 219 -8.68 4.16 -15.64
C THR A 219 -7.44 4.41 -14.78
N PHE A 220 -6.47 3.50 -14.84
CA PHE A 220 -5.18 3.69 -14.18
C PHE A 220 -4.24 4.56 -15.02
N GLY A 221 -3.62 5.56 -14.38
CA GLY A 221 -2.60 6.43 -14.96
C GLY A 221 -1.24 6.18 -14.29
N GLY A 222 -0.42 5.30 -14.85
CA GLY A 222 0.73 4.73 -14.15
C GLY A 222 1.96 5.62 -13.93
N VAL A 223 2.07 6.79 -14.55
CA VAL A 223 3.33 7.58 -14.52
C VAL A 223 3.51 8.46 -13.29
N ASP A 224 2.43 8.86 -12.60
CA ASP A 224 2.53 9.80 -11.46
C ASP A 224 2.63 9.09 -10.10
N PHE A 225 2.38 7.79 -10.05
CA PHE A 225 2.29 7.06 -8.78
C PHE A 225 3.66 6.84 -8.13
N LEU A 226 4.65 6.27 -8.82
CA LEU A 226 5.96 6.03 -8.20
C LEU A 226 6.70 7.35 -7.88
N HIS A 227 6.50 8.41 -8.68
CA HIS A 227 6.99 9.75 -8.33
C HIS A 227 6.37 10.23 -7.01
N SER A 228 5.08 10.01 -6.80
CA SER A 228 4.41 10.32 -5.53
C SER A 228 4.93 9.48 -4.37
N VAL A 229 5.17 8.18 -4.57
CA VAL A 229 5.75 7.29 -3.53
C VAL A 229 7.17 7.71 -3.16
N VAL A 230 8.05 7.92 -4.15
CA VAL A 230 9.44 8.34 -3.91
C VAL A 230 9.46 9.73 -3.28
N GLY A 231 8.59 10.63 -3.74
CA GLY A 231 8.37 11.94 -3.13
C GLY A 231 7.96 11.82 -1.66
N GLU A 232 6.95 11.02 -1.34
CA GLU A 232 6.48 10.83 0.03
C GLU A 232 7.51 10.16 0.94
N VAL A 233 8.25 9.15 0.45
CA VAL A 233 9.36 8.52 1.20
C VAL A 233 10.43 9.56 1.49
N SER A 234 10.84 10.33 0.48
CA SER A 234 11.82 11.40 0.63
C SER A 234 11.30 12.48 1.58
N ASP A 235 10.04 12.87 1.47
CA ASP A 235 9.42 13.92 2.27
C ASP A 235 9.25 13.49 3.73
N LYS A 236 8.82 12.25 4.01
CA LYS A 236 8.73 11.74 5.38
C LYS A 236 10.10 11.57 6.03
N MET A 237 11.11 11.11 5.27
CA MET A 237 12.48 11.14 5.76
C MET A 237 12.95 12.58 6.02
N THR A 238 12.67 13.52 5.11
CA THR A 238 13.11 14.92 5.28
C THR A 238 12.39 15.65 6.42
N GLN A 239 11.08 15.46 6.58
CA GLN A 239 10.22 16.17 7.54
C GLN A 239 10.37 15.67 8.98
N ASN A 240 10.51 14.36 9.19
CA ASN A 240 10.56 13.80 10.54
C ASN A 240 11.99 13.55 11.03
N GLU A 241 12.95 13.38 10.12
CA GLU A 241 14.24 12.83 10.50
C GLU A 241 15.43 13.60 9.98
N ILE A 242 15.44 14.27 8.82
CA ILE A 242 16.71 14.80 8.27
C ILE A 242 17.42 15.86 9.13
N GLU A 243 16.75 16.71 9.91
CA GLU A 243 17.47 17.58 10.87
C GLU A 243 18.16 16.76 11.99
N GLU A 244 17.56 15.65 12.40
CA GLU A 244 18.16 14.66 13.30
C GLU A 244 19.12 13.69 12.59
N LEU A 245 18.90 13.40 11.31
CA LEU A 245 19.60 12.42 10.49
C LEU A 245 20.87 13.03 9.90
N GLU A 246 20.91 14.32 9.55
CA GLU A 246 22.14 15.04 9.22
C GLU A 246 23.01 15.21 10.47
N GLY A 247 22.42 15.48 11.64
CA GLY A 247 23.11 15.43 12.93
C GLY A 247 23.62 14.02 13.24
N THR A 248 22.77 13.00 13.09
CA THR A 248 23.10 11.60 13.36
C THR A 248 24.07 11.03 12.34
N LEU A 249 24.03 11.39 11.06
CA LEU A 249 24.98 10.96 10.02
C LEU A 249 26.36 11.58 10.26
N GLN A 250 26.43 12.84 10.72
CA GLN A 250 27.70 13.46 11.14
C GLN A 250 28.24 12.84 12.45
N ASP A 251 27.37 12.43 13.38
CA ASP A 251 27.75 11.76 14.64
C ASP A 251 27.93 10.23 14.51
N SER A 252 27.44 9.60 13.42
CA SER A 252 27.31 8.14 13.24
C SER A 252 28.62 7.38 13.10
N LYS A 253 29.77 8.06 13.08
CA LYS A 253 31.04 7.35 13.24
C LYS A 253 31.14 6.65 14.59
N ASN A 254 30.31 7.00 15.58
CA ASN A 254 30.04 6.23 16.79
C ASN A 254 28.57 6.40 17.22
N SER A 255 27.65 5.55 16.74
CA SER A 255 26.26 5.53 17.27
C SER A 255 26.26 5.17 18.75
N ASP A 256 26.25 6.18 19.62
CA ASP A 256 26.21 6.02 21.06
C ASP A 256 24.86 5.43 21.48
N THR A 257 24.87 4.14 21.87
CA THR A 257 23.68 3.44 22.35
C THR A 257 23.55 3.49 23.87
N SER A 258 24.37 4.29 24.57
CA SER A 258 24.38 4.38 26.03
C SER A 258 23.00 4.70 26.60
N VAL A 259 22.34 5.74 26.09
CA VAL A 259 21.00 6.17 26.53
C VAL A 259 19.96 5.08 26.30
N LEU A 260 19.96 4.44 25.12
CA LEU A 260 19.07 3.33 24.82
C LEU A 260 19.27 2.17 25.81
N ARG A 261 20.53 1.81 26.11
CA ARG A 261 20.88 0.76 27.07
C ARG A 261 20.41 1.11 28.49
N GLU A 262 20.58 2.36 28.92
CA GLU A 262 20.12 2.84 30.22
C GLU A 262 18.59 2.84 30.35
N LEU A 263 17.87 3.17 29.27
CA LEU A 263 16.42 3.13 29.24
C LEU A 263 15.91 1.68 29.30
N LEU A 264 16.57 0.76 28.61
CA LEU A 264 16.25 -0.67 28.68
C LEU A 264 16.46 -1.24 30.09
N ASP A 265 17.51 -0.82 30.81
CA ASP A 265 17.74 -1.24 32.21
C ASP A 265 16.64 -0.78 33.19
N LYS A 266 15.94 0.30 32.86
CA LYS A 266 14.81 0.79 33.66
C LYS A 266 13.54 -0.05 33.47
N ILE A 267 13.54 -0.98 32.51
CA ILE A 267 12.40 -1.85 32.20
C ILE A 267 12.70 -3.28 32.69
N PRO A 268 11.79 -3.91 33.46
CA PRO A 268 12.02 -5.27 33.97
C PRO A 268 12.26 -6.31 32.86
N ASP A 269 13.39 -7.03 32.92
CA ASP A 269 13.79 -8.07 31.95
C ASP A 269 12.72 -9.15 31.70
N SER A 270 11.89 -9.42 32.71
CA SER A 270 10.76 -10.35 32.61
C SER A 270 9.77 -10.00 31.49
N LEU A 271 9.68 -8.72 31.12
CA LEU A 271 8.80 -8.23 30.05
C LEU A 271 9.31 -8.58 28.67
N PHE A 272 10.63 -8.77 28.54
CA PHE A 272 11.27 -9.14 27.28
C PHE A 272 11.47 -10.66 27.15
N GLY A 273 10.81 -11.45 28.00
CA GLY A 273 10.92 -12.91 27.97
C GLY A 273 12.31 -13.43 28.32
N GLY A 274 13.10 -12.68 29.10
CA GLY A 274 14.47 -13.05 29.47
C GLY A 274 15.51 -12.92 28.36
N LYS A 275 15.15 -12.33 27.21
CA LYS A 275 16.10 -12.00 26.14
C LYS A 275 17.01 -10.84 26.57
N ASN A 276 18.32 -10.97 26.40
CA ASN A 276 19.27 -9.90 26.65
C ASN A 276 19.24 -8.88 25.48
N GLN A 277 18.52 -7.77 25.68
CA GLN A 277 18.35 -6.74 24.64
C GLN A 277 19.66 -6.04 24.28
N LYS A 278 20.60 -5.91 25.23
CA LYS A 278 21.88 -5.24 24.99
C LYS A 278 22.76 -6.03 24.03
N ASN A 279 22.83 -7.35 24.19
CA ASN A 279 23.56 -8.21 23.26
C ASN A 279 22.97 -8.12 21.84
N ARG A 280 21.65 -7.98 21.72
CA ARG A 280 21.00 -7.81 20.41
C ARG A 280 21.38 -6.48 19.75
N ILE A 281 21.49 -5.41 20.53
CA ILE A 281 22.00 -4.12 20.03
C ILE A 281 23.42 -4.33 19.47
N ASP A 282 24.30 -5.01 20.22
CA ASP A 282 25.68 -5.29 19.78
C ASP A 282 25.72 -6.13 18.49
N GLU A 283 24.90 -7.18 18.40
CA GLU A 283 24.79 -8.02 17.20
C GLU A 283 24.31 -7.22 15.98
N ILE A 284 23.26 -6.41 16.13
CA ILE A 284 22.71 -5.59 15.05
C ILE A 284 23.74 -4.56 14.58
N GLN A 285 24.41 -3.86 15.50
CA GLN A 285 25.45 -2.89 15.15
C GLN A 285 26.64 -3.55 14.44
N SER A 286 27.09 -4.71 14.93
CA SER A 286 28.22 -5.44 14.34
C SER A 286 27.89 -5.94 12.92
N ASN A 287 26.68 -6.46 12.71
CA ASN A 287 26.20 -6.91 11.40
C ASN A 287 26.06 -5.74 10.41
N ALA A 288 25.56 -4.59 10.86
CA ALA A 288 25.44 -3.40 10.02
C ALA A 288 26.81 -2.84 9.62
N ALA A 289 27.75 -2.72 10.56
CA ALA A 289 29.10 -2.21 10.31
C ALA A 289 29.92 -3.12 9.38
N SER A 290 29.80 -4.44 9.50
CA SER A 290 30.48 -5.39 8.62
C SER A 290 29.91 -5.38 7.19
N SER A 291 28.63 -5.05 7.03
CA SER A 291 27.95 -5.01 5.74
C SER A 291 28.19 -3.73 4.95
N GLN A 292 28.48 -2.59 5.61
CA GLN A 292 28.85 -1.34 4.93
C GLN A 292 30.10 -1.47 4.03
N VAL A 293 30.96 -2.45 4.29
CA VAL A 293 32.18 -2.74 3.51
C VAL A 293 31.85 -3.39 2.15
N GLN A 294 30.64 -3.93 1.96
CA GLN A 294 30.23 -4.68 0.76
C GLN A 294 29.31 -3.90 -0.20
N ASN A 295 28.97 -2.64 0.09
CA ASN A 295 28.12 -1.82 -0.78
C ASN A 295 28.90 -1.36 -2.03
N MET A 296 29.14 -2.29 -2.95
CA MET A 296 29.52 -1.99 -4.32
C MET A 296 28.36 -1.24 -5.01
N SER A 297 28.72 -0.24 -5.81
CA SER A 297 27.81 0.50 -6.68
C SER A 297 27.18 -0.43 -7.73
N VAL A 298 26.11 -1.13 -7.38
CA VAL A 298 25.30 -1.89 -8.33
C VAL A 298 24.44 -0.90 -9.13
N SER A 299 24.49 -0.98 -10.46
CA SER A 299 23.65 -0.14 -11.31
C SER A 299 22.21 -0.65 -11.28
N PRO A 300 21.20 0.22 -11.10
CA PRO A 300 19.79 -0.17 -11.20
C PRO A 300 19.38 -0.74 -12.57
N ARG A 301 20.24 -0.60 -13.59
CA ARG A 301 20.00 -1.05 -14.97
C ARG A 301 20.31 -2.53 -15.20
N ASP A 302 20.92 -3.21 -14.23
CA ASP A 302 20.99 -4.67 -14.19
C ASP A 302 19.92 -5.18 -13.20
N PRO A 303 18.75 -5.62 -13.69
CA PRO A 303 17.64 -5.98 -12.81
C PRO A 303 17.95 -7.13 -11.87
N GLU A 304 18.81 -8.09 -12.28
CA GLU A 304 19.14 -9.26 -11.47
C GLU A 304 20.10 -8.89 -10.34
N GLU A 305 21.22 -8.23 -10.65
CA GLU A 305 22.19 -7.79 -9.65
C GLU A 305 21.57 -6.78 -8.67
N PHE A 306 20.77 -5.84 -9.19
CA PHE A 306 20.09 -4.85 -8.36
C PHE A 306 19.05 -5.47 -7.42
N THR A 307 18.33 -6.49 -7.88
CA THR A 307 17.39 -7.25 -7.04
C THR A 307 18.13 -7.97 -5.90
N VAL A 308 19.26 -8.62 -6.20
CA VAL A 308 20.08 -9.28 -5.16
C VAL A 308 20.60 -8.25 -4.14
N TYR A 309 21.07 -7.10 -4.61
CA TYR A 309 21.51 -6.00 -3.74
C TYR A 309 20.39 -5.53 -2.81
N VAL A 310 19.19 -5.26 -3.34
CA VAL A 310 18.03 -4.84 -2.54
C VAL A 310 17.65 -5.90 -1.50
N GLN A 311 17.70 -7.18 -1.85
CA GLN A 311 17.44 -8.26 -0.89
C GLN A 311 18.47 -8.28 0.23
N GLN A 312 19.75 -8.02 -0.06
CA GLN A 312 20.78 -7.89 0.95
C GLN A 312 20.52 -6.68 1.86
N VAL A 313 20.14 -5.52 1.30
CA VAL A 313 19.76 -4.34 2.10
C VAL A 313 18.58 -4.67 3.01
N TYR A 314 17.54 -5.34 2.51
CA TYR A 314 16.40 -5.78 3.32
C TYR A 314 16.85 -6.67 4.49
N GLN A 315 17.72 -7.65 4.23
CA GLN A 315 18.26 -8.54 5.26
C GLN A 315 19.11 -7.81 6.31
N GLN A 316 19.78 -6.73 5.93
CA GLN A 316 20.58 -5.90 6.84
C GLN A 316 19.70 -5.06 7.78
N ILE A 317 18.60 -4.49 7.27
CA ILE A 317 17.77 -3.57 8.06
C ILE A 317 16.72 -4.27 8.91
N MET A 318 16.20 -5.42 8.47
CA MET A 318 15.09 -6.07 9.16
C MET A 318 15.36 -6.47 10.61
N PRO A 319 16.56 -6.95 10.99
CA PRO A 319 16.87 -7.24 12.39
C PRO A 319 16.66 -6.05 13.33
N ALA A 320 16.97 -4.82 12.87
CA ALA A 320 16.76 -3.60 13.65
C ALA A 320 15.26 -3.29 13.82
N ILE A 321 14.48 -3.36 12.74
CA ILE A 321 13.02 -3.14 12.76
C ILE A 321 12.33 -4.21 13.64
N GLN A 322 12.74 -5.48 13.54
CA GLN A 322 12.20 -6.55 14.37
C GLN A 322 12.53 -6.34 15.86
N PHE A 323 13.75 -5.91 16.17
CA PHE A 323 14.14 -5.58 17.54
C PHE A 323 13.28 -4.45 18.11
N HIS A 324 13.11 -3.37 17.36
CA HIS A 324 12.23 -2.25 17.69
C HIS A 324 10.80 -2.74 17.97
N ASP A 325 10.19 -3.45 17.03
CA ASP A 325 8.79 -3.86 17.11
C ASP A 325 8.54 -4.82 18.26
N GLU A 326 9.46 -5.75 18.53
CA GLU A 326 9.37 -6.66 19.66
C GLU A 326 9.36 -5.91 21.00
N ILE A 327 10.21 -4.90 21.16
CA ILE A 327 10.27 -4.08 22.38
C ILE A 327 9.00 -3.24 22.52
N MET A 328 8.60 -2.53 21.46
CA MET A 328 7.40 -1.68 21.47
C MET A 328 6.12 -2.47 21.76
N LYS A 329 5.98 -3.68 21.20
CA LYS A 329 4.85 -4.58 21.47
C LYS A 329 4.88 -5.11 22.91
N SER A 330 6.06 -5.43 23.44
CA SER A 330 6.22 -5.91 24.82
C SER A 330 5.84 -4.82 25.83
N ILE A 331 6.28 -3.59 25.59
CA ILE A 331 5.93 -2.43 26.42
C ILE A 331 4.43 -2.17 26.33
N THR A 332 3.87 -2.00 25.13
CA THR A 332 2.45 -1.70 24.92
C THR A 332 1.53 -2.73 25.60
N SER A 333 1.90 -4.01 25.54
CA SER A 333 1.13 -5.09 26.19
C SER A 333 1.18 -5.05 27.72
N ALA A 334 2.16 -4.36 28.28
CA ALA A 334 2.43 -4.32 29.71
C ALA A 334 2.19 -2.94 30.36
N VAL A 335 1.95 -1.88 29.58
CA VAL A 335 1.68 -0.51 30.07
C VAL A 335 0.61 -0.45 31.15
N GLU A 336 -0.44 -1.26 31.07
CA GLU A 336 -1.50 -1.30 32.08
C GLU A 336 -1.06 -1.93 33.43
N ASN A 337 0.05 -2.68 33.43
CA ASN A 337 0.48 -3.50 34.56
C ASN A 337 1.80 -3.04 35.22
N ILE A 338 2.41 -1.94 34.76
CA ILE A 338 3.75 -1.52 35.23
C ILE A 338 3.73 -0.09 35.79
N PRO A 339 4.36 0.15 36.96
CA PRO A 339 4.68 1.49 37.47
C PRO A 339 5.92 2.10 36.77
N VAL A 340 6.01 2.02 35.44
CA VAL A 340 7.07 2.71 34.67
C VAL A 340 6.52 4.07 34.24
N LEU A 341 7.35 5.11 34.36
CA LEU A 341 6.96 6.49 34.04
C LEU A 341 6.67 6.61 32.53
N PRO A 342 5.52 7.19 32.11
CA PRO A 342 5.21 7.45 30.70
C PRO A 342 6.36 8.10 29.93
N LYS A 343 7.07 9.03 30.58
CA LYS A 343 8.25 9.70 30.03
C LYS A 343 9.41 8.77 29.66
N VAL A 344 9.62 7.68 30.41
CA VAL A 344 10.67 6.68 30.10
C VAL A 344 10.29 5.88 28.86
N ILE A 345 9.01 5.59 28.69
CA ILE A 345 8.49 4.89 27.50
C ILE A 345 8.61 5.77 26.27
N GLU A 346 8.19 7.03 26.37
CA GLU A 346 8.33 8.02 25.29
C GLU A 346 9.81 8.18 24.87
N GLN A 347 10.72 8.32 25.83
CA GLN A 347 12.16 8.40 25.55
C GLN A 347 12.70 7.11 24.93
N LEU A 348 12.22 5.95 25.36
CA LEU A 348 12.67 4.67 24.79
C LEU A 348 12.17 4.50 23.35
N GLU A 349 10.93 4.85 23.05
CA GLU A 349 10.36 4.85 21.70
C GLU A 349 11.20 5.72 20.77
N GLU A 350 11.53 6.95 21.20
CA GLU A 350 12.39 7.87 20.45
C GLU A 350 13.79 7.28 20.19
N GLN A 351 14.44 6.73 21.22
CA GLN A 351 15.78 6.15 21.09
C GLN A 351 15.82 4.87 20.26
N LEU A 352 14.76 4.05 20.30
CA LEU A 352 14.63 2.88 19.44
C LEU A 352 14.46 3.27 17.98
N SER A 353 13.63 4.28 17.68
CA SER A 353 13.48 4.82 16.33
C SER A 353 14.81 5.34 15.80
N ARG A 354 15.52 6.19 16.55
CA ARG A 354 16.86 6.69 16.20
C ARG A 354 17.86 5.56 15.93
N PHE A 355 17.82 4.50 16.76
CA PHE A 355 18.67 3.33 16.56
C PHE A 355 18.35 2.59 15.25
N VAL A 356 17.08 2.40 14.92
CA VAL A 356 16.69 1.78 13.64
C VAL A 356 17.15 2.64 12.46
N PHE A 357 16.99 3.96 12.54
CA PHE A 357 17.43 4.87 11.48
C PHE A 357 18.94 4.91 11.28
N SER A 358 19.73 4.83 12.36
CA SER A 358 21.19 4.80 12.21
C SER A 358 21.69 3.54 11.48
N ILE A 359 20.93 2.45 11.53
CA ILE A 359 21.18 1.22 10.77
C ILE A 359 20.67 1.34 9.32
N MET A 360 19.48 1.91 9.12
CA MET A 360 18.82 1.98 7.82
C MET A 360 19.35 3.06 6.89
N ALA A 361 19.58 4.27 7.40
CA ALA A 361 19.89 5.45 6.58
C ALA A 361 21.10 5.26 5.64
N PRO A 362 22.24 4.69 6.08
CA PRO A 362 23.42 4.55 5.22
C PRO A 362 23.18 3.67 3.98
N VAL A 363 22.18 2.79 4.00
CA VAL A 363 21.87 1.87 2.90
C VAL A 363 20.62 2.25 2.13
N VAL A 364 19.61 2.83 2.79
CA VAL A 364 18.35 3.22 2.15
C VAL A 364 18.46 4.56 1.41
N VAL A 365 19.16 5.56 1.98
CA VAL A 365 19.25 6.89 1.36
C VAL A 365 19.93 6.85 -0.01
N PRO A 366 21.07 6.16 -0.21
CA PRO A 366 21.67 6.02 -1.54
C PRO A 366 20.73 5.32 -2.54
N LEU A 367 19.98 4.32 -2.09
CA LEU A 367 19.02 3.59 -2.92
C LEU A 367 17.87 4.50 -3.39
N ILE A 368 17.30 5.32 -2.49
CA ILE A 368 16.30 6.33 -2.86
C ILE A 368 16.84 7.26 -3.96
N GLY A 369 18.08 7.73 -3.80
CA GLY A 369 18.75 8.57 -4.80
C GLY A 369 18.91 7.88 -6.16
N GLN A 370 19.29 6.61 -6.18
CA GLN A 370 19.41 5.82 -7.40
C GLN A 370 18.06 5.63 -8.10
N VAL A 371 17.02 5.23 -7.36
CA VAL A 371 15.66 5.06 -7.90
C VAL A 371 15.13 6.39 -8.46
N LYS A 372 15.29 7.49 -7.73
CA LYS A 372 14.87 8.82 -8.17
C LYS A 372 15.53 9.24 -9.50
N ASN A 373 16.81 8.95 -9.67
CA ASN A 373 17.55 9.30 -10.88
C ASN A 373 17.09 8.52 -12.11
N GLU A 374 16.78 7.22 -11.98
CA GLU A 374 16.26 6.44 -13.11
C GLU A 374 14.84 6.89 -13.49
N LEU A 375 13.98 7.22 -12.51
CA LEU A 375 12.63 7.72 -12.79
C LEU A 375 12.60 9.07 -13.51
N ALA A 376 13.55 9.96 -13.19
CA ALA A 376 13.66 11.25 -13.86
C ALA A 376 13.92 11.14 -15.37
N THR A 377 14.33 9.97 -15.87
CA THR A 377 14.54 9.72 -17.30
C THR A 377 13.32 9.16 -18.03
N GLY A 378 12.21 8.85 -17.34
CA GLY A 378 11.06 8.12 -17.88
C GLY A 378 9.73 8.87 -18.04
N SER A 379 9.59 10.13 -17.60
CA SER A 379 8.29 10.82 -17.54
C SER A 379 8.05 11.80 -18.71
N GLY A 380 7.16 11.42 -19.64
CA GLY A 380 6.74 12.34 -20.72
C GLY A 380 5.50 11.98 -21.54
N GLU A 381 4.95 10.76 -21.50
CA GLU A 381 4.04 10.30 -22.58
C GLU A 381 2.58 9.95 -22.20
N VAL A 382 2.15 9.98 -20.92
CA VAL A 382 0.86 9.37 -20.53
C VAL A 382 -0.29 10.35 -20.20
N ILE A 383 -0.03 11.66 -20.07
CA ILE A 383 -1.07 12.65 -19.69
C ILE A 383 -2.10 12.87 -20.82
N LYS A 384 -1.66 12.93 -22.08
CA LYS A 384 -2.54 13.28 -23.22
C LYS A 384 -3.55 12.20 -23.62
N SER A 385 -3.23 10.92 -23.43
CA SER A 385 -4.16 9.83 -23.75
C SER A 385 -5.33 9.82 -22.78
N SER A 386 -5.05 10.00 -21.49
CA SER A 386 -6.07 10.07 -20.42
C SER A 386 -7.02 11.26 -20.62
N GLU A 387 -6.50 12.43 -21.00
CA GLU A 387 -7.32 13.61 -21.35
C GLU A 387 -8.30 13.33 -22.49
N ASN A 388 -7.82 12.69 -23.57
CA ASN A 388 -8.66 12.36 -24.72
C ASN A 388 -9.75 11.34 -24.36
N GLU A 389 -9.41 10.31 -23.58
CA GLU A 389 -10.37 9.31 -23.11
C GLU A 389 -11.42 9.91 -22.17
N GLN A 390 -11.06 10.91 -21.37
CA GLN A 390 -12.01 11.58 -20.51
C GLN A 390 -12.97 12.46 -21.31
N HIS A 391 -12.47 13.20 -22.29
CA HIS A 391 -13.26 14.15 -23.07
C HIS A 391 -14.13 13.51 -24.17
N VAL A 392 -14.00 12.20 -24.41
CA VAL A 392 -14.76 11.48 -25.45
C VAL A 392 -16.28 11.68 -25.34
N VAL A 393 -16.80 11.89 -24.13
CA VAL A 393 -18.23 12.16 -23.86
C VAL A 393 -18.75 13.45 -24.48
N PHE A 394 -17.86 14.43 -24.75
CA PHE A 394 -18.23 15.67 -25.43
C PHE A 394 -18.32 15.52 -26.95
N GLU A 395 -17.72 14.45 -27.50
CA GLU A 395 -17.69 14.19 -28.94
C GLU A 395 -18.59 13.01 -29.34
N ASN A 396 -18.92 12.13 -28.39
CA ASN A 396 -19.70 10.93 -28.62
C ASN A 396 -20.82 10.76 -27.58
N ASN A 397 -22.05 11.09 -28.00
CA ASN A 397 -23.27 10.93 -27.19
C ASN A 397 -23.59 9.49 -26.78
N ARG A 398 -22.90 8.49 -27.35
CA ARG A 398 -23.08 7.06 -27.03
C ARG A 398 -21.90 6.47 -26.25
N SER A 399 -20.98 7.30 -25.76
CA SER A 399 -19.84 6.80 -24.99
C SER A 399 -20.29 6.23 -23.65
N THR A 400 -20.07 4.92 -23.48
CA THR A 400 -20.32 4.17 -22.24
C THR A 400 -19.04 3.82 -21.48
N ASP A 401 -17.88 4.24 -21.98
CA ASP A 401 -16.56 3.87 -21.46
C ASP A 401 -15.57 5.06 -21.44
N PRO A 402 -15.95 6.26 -20.97
CA PRO A 402 -14.96 7.27 -20.64
C PRO A 402 -14.17 6.86 -19.39
N THR A 403 -13.02 7.47 -19.20
CA THR A 403 -12.33 7.44 -17.91
C THR A 403 -12.90 8.52 -17.00
N HIS A 404 -13.26 8.18 -15.76
CA HIS A 404 -13.65 9.14 -14.72
C HIS A 404 -12.45 9.77 -13.98
N SER A 405 -11.22 9.40 -14.35
CA SER A 405 -10.04 9.62 -13.51
C SER A 405 -9.69 11.07 -13.19
N MET A 406 -9.81 12.05 -14.10
CA MET A 406 -9.41 13.43 -13.76
C MET A 406 -10.43 14.13 -12.85
N LEU A 407 -11.70 13.73 -12.85
CA LEU A 407 -12.69 14.25 -11.91
C LEU A 407 -12.57 13.61 -10.53
N SER A 408 -12.22 12.31 -10.47
CA SER A 408 -12.19 11.56 -9.21
C SER A 408 -10.82 11.42 -8.54
N LYS A 409 -9.70 11.56 -9.26
CA LYS A 409 -8.36 11.28 -8.72
C LYS A 409 -7.57 12.58 -8.58
N ASP A 410 -7.15 12.88 -7.35
CA ASP A 410 -6.46 14.12 -6.94
C ASP A 410 -5.05 14.31 -7.54
N HIS A 411 -4.51 13.30 -8.22
CA HIS A 411 -3.18 13.38 -8.83
C HIS A 411 -3.18 14.01 -10.24
N PHE A 412 -4.35 14.15 -10.88
CA PHE A 412 -4.46 14.97 -12.08
C PHE A 412 -4.62 16.42 -11.65
N SER A 413 -3.63 17.27 -11.95
CA SER A 413 -3.77 18.71 -11.73
C SER A 413 -4.94 19.24 -12.57
N ASN A 414 -6.05 19.57 -11.90
CA ASN A 414 -7.20 20.27 -12.49
C ASN A 414 -6.84 21.69 -12.95
#